data_AF-A0A356XGR5-F1
#
_entry.id   AF-A0A356XGR5-F1
#
_cell.length_a   1.000
_cell.length_b   1.000
_cell.length_c   1.000
_cell.angle_alpha   90.00
_cell.angle_beta   90.00
_cell.angle_gamma   90.00
#
_symmetry.space_group_name_H-M   'P 1'
#
loop_
_entity.id
_entity.type
_entity.pdbx_description
1 polymer ?
#
loop_
_entity_poly.entity_id
_entity_poly.type
_entity_poly.pdbx_seq_one_letter_code
_entity_poly.pdbx_strand_id
1 'polypeptide(L)'
;MAMSVETTCARVESARIAVAATQRNLMEHDLIVPDVKPDMGRILHVDACPRITHVETSAGMVTAGGIIEYNVIYRGEKPEDGKVTRFTSTPAFTFSYENPEILPDLLCSVACETEHLEADLKNGRKLSISLIVSANIRLSRSTALEIPVDVTGLEEIQTLTGSLTGNSCFAVLQNKADIQGQVPVPNGKPAARDLLYHRARIKNCQCDETVEGVVMNGVLDLVVFYVSDDEDSSFQVFESEISFSATAGDPARIEKALWFVSSVQLEQVSCSIGEDSDGDTRMIQVEASAFFEVEGYAQRTLVYLEDAYSLSSPIQVKKEQAPLEMLHHTGHFQISGRDLLSPGKDMPEISEVLHAWCIPMITSSEITDGRLSLEGYFEVVTV
;
A
#
# COMPACT_ATOMS: atom_id res chain seq x y z
N MET A 1 9.69 57.17 17.11
CA MET A 1 8.76 56.11 16.66
C MET A 1 9.63 54.96 16.17
N ALA A 2 9.38 53.73 16.62
CA ALA A 2 10.03 52.58 16.01
C ALA A 2 9.52 52.51 14.57
N MET A 3 10.40 52.68 13.59
CA MET A 3 10.05 52.41 12.19
C MET A 3 9.82 50.91 12.07
N SER A 4 8.63 50.52 11.64
CA SER A 4 8.30 49.12 11.39
C SER A 4 8.52 48.80 9.92
N VAL A 5 9.30 47.76 9.67
CA VAL A 5 9.44 47.17 8.34
C VAL A 5 8.34 46.13 8.17
N GLU A 6 7.66 46.14 7.03
CA GLU A 6 6.63 45.15 6.69
C GLU A 6 7.13 44.26 5.56
N THR A 7 7.07 42.95 5.76
CA THR A 7 7.49 41.96 4.75
C THR A 7 6.26 41.33 4.14
N THR A 8 6.19 41.31 2.80
CA THR A 8 5.19 40.52 2.08
C THR A 8 5.77 39.14 1.83
N CYS A 9 5.05 38.09 2.25
CA CYS A 9 5.47 36.71 2.06
C CYS A 9 4.58 35.99 1.04
N ALA A 10 5.19 35.17 0.19
CA ALA A 10 4.49 34.17 -0.60
C ALA A 10 4.43 32.87 0.20
N ARG A 11 3.27 32.20 0.16
CA ARG A 11 3.09 30.89 0.79
C ARG A 11 3.35 29.79 -0.24
N VAL A 12 4.25 28.87 0.10
CA VAL A 12 4.58 27.70 -0.73
C VAL A 12 4.36 26.43 0.05
N GLU A 13 3.43 25.61 -0.43
CA GLU A 13 3.24 24.25 0.10
C GLU A 13 4.40 23.36 -0.37
N SER A 14 4.91 22.54 0.53
CA SER A 14 5.93 21.54 0.27
C SER A 14 5.57 20.28 1.03
N ALA A 15 5.46 19.15 0.31
CA ALA A 15 5.37 17.83 0.92
C ALA A 15 6.78 17.25 0.96
N ARG A 16 7.25 16.93 2.17
CA ARG A 16 8.57 16.36 2.40
C ARG A 16 8.46 15.01 3.07
N ILE A 17 9.21 14.02 2.59
CA ILE A 17 9.39 12.78 3.34
C ILE A 17 10.35 13.07 4.50
N ALA A 18 9.82 13.05 5.72
CA ALA A 18 10.62 13.22 6.92
C ALA A 18 11.35 11.92 7.28
N VAL A 19 10.64 10.79 7.19
CA VAL A 19 11.19 9.47 7.50
C VAL A 19 10.63 8.45 6.50
N ALA A 20 11.50 7.61 5.97
CA ALA A 20 11.12 6.40 5.25
C ALA A 20 11.92 5.23 5.83
N ALA A 21 11.23 4.16 6.23
CA ALA A 21 11.85 3.01 6.88
C ALA A 21 11.10 1.72 6.56
N THR A 22 11.82 0.61 6.61
CA THR A 22 11.25 -0.74 6.56
C THR A 22 11.61 -1.46 7.85
N GLN A 23 10.61 -1.93 8.60
CA GLN A 23 10.77 -2.68 9.84
C GLN A 23 10.24 -4.10 9.67
N ARG A 24 11.00 -5.10 10.13
CA ARG A 24 10.54 -6.49 10.18
C ARG A 24 10.10 -6.84 11.59
N ASN A 25 8.91 -7.42 11.70
CA ASN A 25 8.29 -7.79 12.96
C ASN A 25 8.06 -9.30 12.98
N LEU A 26 8.67 -9.99 13.95
CA LEU A 26 8.37 -11.40 14.22
C LEU A 26 7.09 -11.48 15.06
N MET A 27 6.13 -12.28 14.59
CA MET A 27 4.84 -12.49 15.24
C MET A 27 4.58 -13.99 15.38
N GLU A 28 4.10 -14.38 16.56
CA GLU A 28 3.74 -15.76 16.86
C GLU A 28 2.26 -15.85 17.21
N HIS A 29 1.54 -16.74 16.54
CA HIS A 29 0.10 -16.93 16.75
C HIS A 29 -0.25 -18.42 16.86
N ASP A 30 -1.18 -18.73 17.76
CA ASP A 30 -1.79 -20.05 17.87
C ASP A 30 -3.19 -20.00 17.23
N LEU A 31 -3.37 -20.69 16.10
CA LEU A 31 -4.64 -20.79 15.41
C LEU A 31 -5.39 -22.03 15.87
N ILE A 32 -6.66 -21.84 16.26
CA ILE A 32 -7.53 -22.91 16.76
C ILE A 32 -8.60 -23.23 15.72
N VAL A 33 -8.78 -24.52 15.43
CA VAL A 33 -9.82 -24.99 14.52
C VAL A 33 -11.20 -24.74 15.14
N PRO A 34 -12.18 -24.17 14.41
CA PRO A 34 -13.55 -24.02 14.90
C PRO A 34 -14.24 -25.36 15.19
N ASP A 35 -15.11 -25.42 16.21
CA ASP A 35 -15.77 -26.68 16.65
C ASP A 35 -16.57 -27.40 15.56
N VAL A 36 -17.08 -26.65 14.58
CA VAL A 36 -17.84 -27.18 13.44
C VAL A 36 -16.96 -27.83 12.36
N LYS A 37 -15.63 -27.73 12.50
CA LYS A 37 -14.65 -28.20 11.51
C LYS A 37 -13.93 -29.45 12.01
N PRO A 38 -13.61 -30.40 11.12
CA PRO A 38 -12.91 -31.64 11.49
C PRO A 38 -11.49 -31.34 11.96
N ASP A 39 -10.92 -32.27 12.73
CA ASP A 39 -9.54 -32.19 13.18
C ASP A 39 -8.57 -32.29 11.99
N MET A 40 -7.49 -31.52 12.03
CA MET A 40 -6.46 -31.44 11.01
C MET A 40 -5.63 -32.72 10.95
N GLY A 41 -5.69 -33.42 9.82
CA GLY A 41 -4.79 -34.52 9.50
C GLY A 41 -3.53 -34.07 8.76
N ARG A 42 -3.71 -33.26 7.71
CA ARG A 42 -2.60 -32.71 6.90
C ARG A 42 -2.90 -31.28 6.47
N ILE A 43 -1.98 -30.37 6.77
CA ILE A 43 -2.02 -29.00 6.27
C ILE A 43 -1.59 -29.00 4.80
N LEU A 44 -2.38 -28.35 3.95
CA LEU A 44 -2.13 -28.24 2.51
C LEU A 44 -1.56 -26.85 2.18
N HIS A 45 -2.10 -25.80 2.78
CA HIS A 45 -1.63 -24.44 2.56
C HIS A 45 -1.99 -23.55 3.76
N VAL A 46 -1.12 -22.57 4.05
CA VAL A 46 -1.38 -21.50 5.02
C VAL A 46 -0.97 -20.20 4.36
N ASP A 47 -1.90 -19.26 4.30
CA ASP A 47 -1.64 -17.89 3.86
C ASP A 47 -1.89 -16.93 5.02
N ALA A 48 -1.14 -15.82 5.04
CA ALA A 48 -1.30 -14.74 6.01
C ALA A 48 -1.28 -13.40 5.28
N CYS A 49 -2.32 -12.60 5.48
CA CYS A 49 -2.43 -11.27 4.90
C CYS A 49 -2.57 -10.21 5.99
N PRO A 50 -1.48 -9.47 6.33
CA PRO A 50 -1.55 -8.40 7.31
C PRO A 50 -2.28 -7.18 6.72
N ARG A 51 -3.19 -6.60 7.50
CA ARG A 51 -3.95 -5.40 7.18
C ARG A 51 -3.79 -4.37 8.28
N ILE A 52 -3.34 -3.17 7.93
CA ILE A 52 -3.31 -2.04 8.87
C ILE A 52 -4.73 -1.52 9.06
N THR A 53 -5.10 -1.27 10.31
CA THR A 53 -6.43 -0.75 10.69
C THR A 53 -6.35 0.64 11.29
N HIS A 54 -5.23 0.98 11.94
CA HIS A 54 -4.98 2.29 12.50
C HIS A 54 -3.47 2.55 12.60
N VAL A 55 -3.11 3.83 12.48
CA VAL A 55 -1.75 4.33 12.67
C VAL A 55 -1.83 5.59 13.53
N GLU A 56 -1.01 5.65 14.57
CA GLU A 56 -0.90 6.80 15.46
C GLU A 56 0.55 7.29 15.48
N THR A 57 0.72 8.61 15.34
CA THR A 57 2.01 9.29 15.45
C THR A 57 2.10 10.05 16.77
N SER A 58 3.23 9.91 17.44
CA SER A 58 3.57 10.64 18.66
C SER A 58 5.04 11.07 18.60
N ALA A 59 5.47 11.93 19.54
CA ALA A 59 6.84 12.43 19.54
C ALA A 59 7.84 11.26 19.65
N GLY A 60 8.63 11.06 18.59
CA GLY A 60 9.66 10.02 18.51
C GLY A 60 9.15 8.62 18.13
N MET A 61 7.84 8.43 17.87
CA MET A 61 7.27 7.08 17.73
C MET A 61 6.04 7.02 16.82
N VAL A 62 5.99 5.98 15.99
CA VAL A 62 4.79 5.53 15.28
C VAL A 62 4.31 4.24 15.92
N THR A 63 3.02 4.15 16.23
CA THR A 63 2.36 2.91 16.65
C THR A 63 1.33 2.54 15.60
N ALA A 64 1.45 1.34 15.04
CA ALA A 64 0.54 0.83 14.03
C ALA A 64 -0.10 -0.46 14.51
N GLY A 65 -1.42 -0.55 14.37
CA GLY A 65 -2.20 -1.73 14.73
C GLY A 65 -3.05 -2.22 13.57
N GLY A 66 -3.24 -3.53 13.55
CA GLY A 66 -3.84 -4.22 12.42
C GLY A 66 -4.36 -5.59 12.78
N ILE A 67 -4.79 -6.32 11.75
CA ILE A 67 -5.18 -7.72 11.83
C ILE A 67 -4.37 -8.55 10.84
N ILE A 68 -4.17 -9.82 11.13
CA ILE A 68 -3.59 -10.77 10.18
C ILE A 68 -4.67 -11.74 9.77
N GLU A 69 -5.08 -11.70 8.51
CA GLU A 69 -6.04 -12.64 7.97
C GLU A 69 -5.32 -13.94 7.60
N TYR A 70 -5.48 -14.97 8.43
CA TYR A 70 -5.00 -16.31 8.13
C TYR A 70 -6.05 -17.11 7.37
N ASN A 71 -5.62 -17.79 6.32
CA ASN A 71 -6.39 -18.84 5.66
C ASN A 71 -5.63 -20.15 5.75
N VAL A 72 -6.23 -21.17 6.38
CA VAL A 72 -5.63 -22.50 6.53
C VAL A 72 -6.46 -23.49 5.73
N ILE A 73 -5.85 -24.07 4.70
CA ILE A 73 -6.42 -25.15 3.90
C ILE A 73 -5.80 -26.47 4.35
N TYR A 74 -6.63 -27.44 4.67
CA TYR A 74 -6.19 -28.72 5.21
C TYR A 74 -7.14 -29.86 4.86
N ARG A 75 -6.66 -31.09 5.06
CA ARG A 75 -7.48 -32.30 4.98
C ARG A 75 -7.76 -32.84 6.38
N GLY A 76 -9.00 -33.25 6.62
CA GLY A 76 -9.40 -33.87 7.89
C GLY A 76 -8.61 -35.15 8.21
N GLU A 77 -8.44 -35.45 9.50
CA GLU A 77 -7.71 -36.62 9.97
C GLU A 77 -8.41 -37.94 9.60
N LYS A 78 -9.74 -38.00 9.69
CA LYS A 78 -10.48 -39.23 9.45
C LYS A 78 -10.72 -39.44 7.95
N PRO A 79 -10.72 -40.69 7.46
CA PRO A 79 -11.01 -40.99 6.05
C PRO A 79 -12.39 -40.49 5.60
N GLU A 80 -13.37 -40.50 6.51
CA GLU A 80 -14.73 -39.98 6.31
C GLU A 80 -14.80 -38.45 6.23
N ASP A 81 -13.82 -37.75 6.82
CA ASP A 81 -13.61 -36.30 6.67
C ASP A 81 -12.83 -35.94 5.40
N GLY A 82 -12.54 -36.93 4.55
CA GLY A 82 -11.50 -36.93 3.50
C GLY A 82 -11.57 -35.82 2.43
N LYS A 83 -12.47 -34.87 2.57
CA LYS A 83 -12.61 -33.64 1.79
C LYS A 83 -11.61 -32.58 2.26
N VAL A 84 -11.09 -31.82 1.31
CA VAL A 84 -10.33 -30.59 1.57
C VAL A 84 -11.28 -29.57 2.22
N THR A 85 -10.84 -28.95 3.30
CA THR A 85 -11.61 -27.89 3.98
C THR A 85 -10.70 -26.75 4.38
N ARG A 86 -11.32 -25.69 4.89
CA ARG A 86 -10.63 -24.49 5.38
C ARG A 86 -11.16 -24.03 6.73
N PHE A 87 -10.34 -23.23 7.40
CA PHE A 87 -10.82 -22.23 8.35
C PHE A 87 -10.01 -20.93 8.20
N THR A 88 -10.57 -19.85 8.72
CA THR A 88 -9.91 -18.54 8.78
C THR A 88 -9.76 -18.09 10.23
N SER A 89 -8.76 -17.26 10.50
CA SER A 89 -8.53 -16.64 11.80
C SER A 89 -7.96 -15.25 11.61
N THR A 90 -8.33 -14.29 12.46
CA THR A 90 -7.97 -12.87 12.29
C THR A 90 -7.44 -12.27 13.61
N PRO A 91 -6.31 -12.77 14.16
CA PRO A 91 -5.70 -12.16 15.34
C PRO A 91 -5.27 -10.72 15.04
N ALA A 92 -5.43 -9.85 16.03
CA ALA A 92 -4.92 -8.49 15.98
C ALA A 92 -3.42 -8.47 16.29
N PHE A 93 -2.70 -7.53 15.69
CA PHE A 93 -1.29 -7.27 15.98
C PHE A 93 -1.06 -5.77 16.19
N THR A 94 0.05 -5.44 16.83
CA THR A 94 0.51 -4.07 17.00
C THR A 94 2.03 -4.07 17.00
N PHE A 95 2.63 -3.07 16.37
CA PHE A 95 4.05 -2.80 16.49
C PHE A 95 4.27 -1.30 16.70
N SER A 96 5.48 -0.95 17.11
CA SER A 96 5.91 0.44 17.17
C SER A 96 7.27 0.58 16.51
N TYR A 97 7.49 1.75 15.91
CA TYR A 97 8.74 2.16 15.30
C TYR A 97 9.17 3.46 15.95
N GLU A 98 10.38 3.44 16.53
CA GLU A 98 10.96 4.58 17.23
C GLU A 98 11.97 5.29 16.32
N ASN A 99 11.78 6.60 16.15
CA ASN A 99 12.75 7.46 15.49
C ASN A 99 12.62 8.88 16.05
N PRO A 100 13.70 9.47 16.61
CA PRO A 100 13.67 10.81 17.23
C PRO A 100 13.19 11.95 16.31
N GLU A 101 13.23 11.77 14.98
CA GLU A 101 12.79 12.77 14.00
C GLU A 101 11.26 12.77 13.80
N ILE A 102 10.54 11.79 14.37
CA ILE A 102 9.09 11.71 14.29
C ILE A 102 8.45 12.79 15.15
N LEU A 103 7.64 13.64 14.53
CA LEU A 103 6.79 14.60 15.20
C LEU A 103 5.30 14.20 15.12
N PRO A 104 4.45 14.59 16.08
CA PRO A 104 3.03 14.23 16.09
C PRO A 104 2.22 14.75 14.90
N ASP A 105 2.67 15.80 14.22
CA ASP A 105 1.99 16.44 13.10
C ASP A 105 2.36 15.82 11.73
N LEU A 106 3.23 14.81 11.71
CA LEU A 106 3.58 14.09 10.49
C LEU A 106 2.41 13.19 10.04
N LEU A 107 2.13 13.22 8.75
CA LEU A 107 1.24 12.27 8.10
C LEU A 107 1.98 10.94 7.97
N CYS A 108 1.42 9.85 8.47
CA CYS A 108 2.03 8.54 8.43
C CYS A 108 1.22 7.56 7.59
N SER A 109 1.91 6.90 6.67
CA SER A 109 1.41 5.76 5.91
C SER A 109 2.24 4.53 6.25
N VAL A 110 1.57 3.42 6.55
CA VAL A 110 2.19 2.14 6.89
C VAL A 110 1.58 1.07 6.00
N ALA A 111 2.40 0.41 5.17
CA ALA A 111 2.00 -0.75 4.39
C ALA A 111 2.67 -2.01 4.95
N CYS A 112 1.93 -3.12 5.07
CA CYS A 112 2.46 -4.37 5.60
C CYS A 112 2.33 -5.50 4.59
N GLU A 113 3.35 -6.35 4.56
CA GLU A 113 3.39 -7.56 3.74
C GLU A 113 3.98 -8.72 4.55
N THR A 114 3.53 -9.93 4.24
CA THR A 114 4.12 -11.16 4.79
C THR A 114 5.41 -11.45 4.03
N GLU A 115 6.53 -11.52 4.75
CA GLU A 115 7.86 -11.83 4.20
C GLU A 115 8.27 -13.28 4.44
N HIS A 116 7.78 -13.90 5.51
CA HIS A 116 8.07 -15.31 5.80
C HIS A 116 6.98 -15.89 6.69
N LEU A 117 6.56 -17.13 6.42
CA LEU A 117 5.57 -17.84 7.22
C LEU A 117 6.00 -19.30 7.46
N GLU A 118 6.00 -19.70 8.72
CA GLU A 118 6.14 -21.09 9.14
C GLU A 118 4.92 -21.52 9.94
N ALA A 119 4.46 -22.74 9.68
CA ALA A 119 3.30 -23.33 10.32
C ALA A 119 3.64 -24.72 10.88
N ASP A 120 3.41 -24.93 12.17
CA ASP A 120 3.69 -26.18 12.88
C ASP A 120 2.43 -26.75 13.55
N LEU A 121 2.00 -27.92 13.10
CA LEU A 121 0.83 -28.62 13.61
C LEU A 121 1.11 -29.18 15.01
N LYS A 122 0.57 -28.53 16.05
CA LYS A 122 0.78 -28.97 17.45
C LYS A 122 -0.12 -30.15 17.82
N ASN A 123 -1.37 -30.12 17.36
CA ASN A 123 -2.33 -31.23 17.45
C ASN A 123 -3.45 -31.01 16.40
N GLY A 124 -4.41 -31.94 16.31
CA GLY A 124 -5.50 -31.86 15.33
C GLY A 124 -6.34 -30.58 15.38
N ARG A 125 -6.28 -29.77 16.43
CA ARG A 125 -7.07 -28.52 16.56
C ARG A 125 -6.24 -27.27 16.79
N LYS A 126 -4.91 -27.36 16.82
CA LYS A 126 -4.01 -26.26 17.13
C LYS A 126 -2.84 -26.21 16.15
N LEU A 127 -2.71 -25.07 15.48
CA LEU A 127 -1.62 -24.75 14.56
C LEU A 127 -0.83 -23.56 15.10
N SER A 128 0.47 -23.74 15.32
CA SER A 128 1.37 -22.65 15.73
C SER A 128 1.95 -22.01 14.49
N ILE A 129 1.89 -20.69 14.40
CA ILE A 129 2.42 -19.91 13.29
C ILE A 129 3.55 -19.02 13.79
N SER A 130 4.65 -18.97 13.04
CA SER A 130 5.71 -17.97 13.14
C SER A 130 5.74 -17.17 11.85
N LEU A 131 5.60 -15.85 11.95
CA LEU A 131 5.41 -14.95 10.81
C LEU A 131 6.38 -13.77 10.90
N ILE A 132 7.03 -13.43 9.79
CA ILE A 132 7.75 -12.16 9.65
C ILE A 132 6.89 -11.22 8.81
N VAL A 133 6.43 -10.13 9.43
CA VAL A 133 5.71 -9.04 8.76
C VAL A 133 6.66 -7.90 8.49
N SER A 134 6.85 -7.57 7.22
CA SER A 134 7.57 -6.37 6.80
C SER A 134 6.61 -5.18 6.79
N ALA A 135 6.98 -4.10 7.47
CA ALA A 135 6.23 -2.85 7.54
C ALA A 135 7.03 -1.72 6.88
N ASN A 136 6.52 -1.20 5.76
CA ASN A 136 7.03 -0.02 5.09
C ASN A 136 6.35 1.22 5.66
N ILE A 137 7.13 2.05 6.35
CA ILE A 137 6.69 3.23 7.09
C ILE A 137 7.16 4.46 6.34
N ARG A 138 6.22 5.32 5.94
CA ARG A 138 6.49 6.61 5.32
C ARG A 138 5.85 7.70 6.17
N LEU A 139 6.67 8.62 6.68
CA LEU A 139 6.20 9.83 7.32
C LEU A 139 6.49 11.02 6.42
N SER A 140 5.45 11.76 6.08
CA SER A 140 5.53 12.98 5.30
C SER A 140 5.08 14.18 6.14
N ARG A 141 5.68 15.32 5.85
CA ARG A 141 5.26 16.62 6.38
C ARG A 141 4.75 17.45 5.23
N SER A 142 3.53 17.95 5.32
CA SER A 142 3.08 19.08 4.52
C SER A 142 3.43 20.36 5.28
N THR A 143 4.36 21.15 4.75
CA THR A 143 4.77 22.43 5.34
C THR A 143 4.45 23.55 4.37
N ALA A 144 3.73 24.56 4.85
CA ALA A 144 3.63 25.84 4.19
C ALA A 144 4.83 26.71 4.59
N LEU A 145 5.73 26.97 3.64
CA LEU A 145 6.82 27.91 3.81
C LEU A 145 6.33 29.31 3.49
N GLU A 146 6.51 30.26 4.41
CA GLU A 146 6.35 31.68 4.14
C GLU A 146 7.68 32.25 3.69
N ILE A 147 7.76 32.62 2.43
CA ILE A 147 8.99 33.09 1.80
C ILE A 147 8.84 34.59 1.54
N PRO A 148 9.62 35.45 2.21
CA PRO A 148 9.66 36.88 1.92
C PRO A 148 9.86 37.11 0.43
N VAL A 149 8.99 37.89 -0.20
CA VAL A 149 9.09 38.27 -1.62
C VAL A 149 9.32 39.75 -1.82
N ASP A 150 8.92 40.57 -0.85
CA ASP A 150 9.09 42.02 -0.90
C ASP A 150 9.11 42.65 0.50
N VAL A 151 9.60 43.87 0.59
CA VAL A 151 9.69 44.63 1.84
C VAL A 151 9.23 46.07 1.62
N THR A 152 8.31 46.53 2.47
CA THR A 152 7.75 47.88 2.45
C THR A 152 7.81 48.52 3.85
N GLY A 153 7.35 49.77 3.98
CA GLY A 153 7.31 50.47 5.27
C GLY A 153 8.51 51.37 5.61
N LEU A 154 9.54 51.40 4.76
CA LEU A 154 10.66 52.34 4.84
C LEU A 154 10.78 53.20 3.59
N GLU A 155 11.12 54.47 3.77
CA GLU A 155 11.44 55.38 2.66
C GLU A 155 12.75 54.92 1.97
N GLU A 156 12.78 55.01 0.64
CA GLU A 156 13.95 54.67 -0.19
C GLU A 156 14.52 53.26 0.05
N ILE A 157 13.67 52.30 0.41
CA ILE A 157 14.05 50.88 0.44
C ILE A 157 14.23 50.36 -1.00
N GLN A 158 15.24 49.55 -1.21
CA GLN A 158 15.58 48.88 -2.46
C GLN A 158 15.70 47.39 -2.17
N THR A 159 15.05 46.57 -2.98
CA THR A 159 15.01 45.10 -2.82
C THR A 159 15.70 44.42 -3.99
N LEU A 160 16.36 43.31 -3.70
CA LEU A 160 16.89 42.36 -4.67
C LEU A 160 16.12 41.06 -4.52
N THR A 161 15.53 40.58 -5.61
CA THR A 161 14.75 39.33 -5.61
C THR A 161 15.43 38.27 -6.47
N GLY A 162 15.52 37.06 -5.94
CA GLY A 162 15.86 35.86 -6.70
C GLY A 162 14.62 35.10 -7.14
N SER A 163 14.79 34.13 -8.04
CA SER A 163 13.73 33.19 -8.40
C SER A 163 14.25 31.76 -8.54
N LEU A 164 13.38 30.81 -8.22
CA LEU A 164 13.62 29.37 -8.33
C LEU A 164 12.40 28.74 -9.01
N THR A 165 12.61 28.04 -10.12
CA THR A 165 11.54 27.33 -10.82
C THR A 165 11.70 25.83 -10.65
N GLY A 166 10.63 25.15 -10.25
CA GLY A 166 10.60 23.69 -10.17
C GLY A 166 9.21 23.15 -9.89
N ASN A 167 9.09 21.82 -9.82
CA ASN A 167 7.81 21.17 -9.57
C ASN A 167 7.60 21.01 -8.06
N SER A 168 6.71 21.81 -7.48
CA SER A 168 6.37 21.72 -6.05
C SER A 168 5.10 20.91 -5.86
N CYS A 169 5.07 20.06 -4.83
CA CYS A 169 3.82 19.45 -4.38
C CYS A 169 2.88 20.55 -3.88
N PHE A 170 1.65 20.58 -4.39
CA PHE A 170 0.64 21.55 -3.96
C PHE A 170 -0.58 20.91 -3.31
N ALA A 171 -0.73 19.59 -3.43
CA ALA A 171 -1.86 18.86 -2.88
C ALA A 171 -1.48 17.41 -2.56
N VAL A 172 -1.99 16.92 -1.45
CA VAL A 172 -2.06 15.49 -1.10
C VAL A 172 -3.53 15.20 -0.83
N LEU A 173 -4.12 14.28 -1.59
CA LEU A 173 -5.53 13.92 -1.48
C LEU A 173 -5.64 12.44 -1.14
N GLN A 174 -6.60 12.10 -0.31
CA GLN A 174 -6.86 10.74 0.12
C GLN A 174 -8.34 10.43 -0.07
N ASN A 175 -8.66 9.21 -0.48
CA ASN A 175 -10.02 8.69 -0.42
C ASN A 175 -10.02 7.16 -0.35
N LYS A 176 -11.21 6.60 -0.11
CA LYS A 176 -11.48 5.18 -0.15
C LYS A 176 -12.22 4.84 -1.45
N ALA A 177 -11.86 3.70 -2.04
CA ALA A 177 -12.54 3.08 -3.17
C ALA A 177 -13.30 1.85 -2.69
N ASP A 178 -14.60 1.82 -2.93
CA ASP A 178 -15.43 0.63 -2.74
C ASP A 178 -15.46 -0.15 -4.07
N ILE A 179 -15.10 -1.43 -4.01
CA ILE A 179 -14.96 -2.31 -5.16
C ILE A 179 -16.00 -3.41 -5.02
N GLN A 180 -17.01 -3.38 -5.88
CA GLN A 180 -18.01 -4.42 -5.98
C GLN A 180 -17.97 -5.03 -7.37
N GLY A 181 -17.95 -6.36 -7.44
CA GLY A 181 -17.91 -7.05 -8.71
C GLY A 181 -18.47 -8.45 -8.64
N GLN A 182 -18.78 -8.98 -9.82
CA GLN A 182 -19.16 -10.36 -10.01
C GLN A 182 -18.26 -10.96 -11.06
N VAL A 183 -17.58 -12.04 -10.72
CA VAL A 183 -16.64 -12.71 -11.61
C VAL A 183 -17.15 -14.12 -11.90
N PRO A 184 -17.45 -14.45 -13.16
CA PRO A 184 -17.96 -15.76 -13.53
C PRO A 184 -16.85 -16.81 -13.47
N VAL A 185 -17.20 -18.02 -13.03
CA VAL A 185 -16.32 -19.19 -13.14
C VAL A 185 -16.07 -19.47 -14.63
N PRO A 186 -14.80 -19.49 -15.09
CA PRO A 186 -14.48 -19.62 -16.51
C PRO A 186 -15.11 -20.82 -17.19
N ASN A 187 -15.43 -20.65 -18.47
CA ASN A 187 -15.93 -21.75 -19.31
C ASN A 187 -14.90 -22.89 -19.34
N GLY A 188 -15.37 -24.11 -19.11
CA GLY A 188 -14.51 -25.30 -19.00
C GLY A 188 -14.14 -25.69 -17.57
N LYS A 189 -14.42 -24.84 -16.58
CA LYS A 189 -14.34 -25.22 -15.17
C LYS A 189 -15.72 -25.58 -14.61
N PRO A 190 -15.82 -26.57 -13.70
CA PRO A 190 -17.08 -26.97 -13.05
C PRO A 190 -17.60 -25.87 -12.11
N ALA A 191 -18.90 -25.94 -11.76
CA ALA A 191 -19.53 -25.02 -10.82
C ALA A 191 -18.86 -25.09 -9.43
N ALA A 192 -18.97 -24.03 -8.65
CA ALA A 192 -18.31 -23.92 -7.35
C ALA A 192 -19.22 -24.40 -6.23
N ARG A 193 -18.75 -25.37 -5.44
CA ARG A 193 -19.44 -25.83 -4.23
C ARG A 193 -19.00 -25.06 -2.99
N ASP A 194 -17.67 -25.02 -2.77
CA ASP A 194 -17.07 -24.42 -1.59
C ASP A 194 -15.95 -23.46 -1.98
N LEU A 195 -15.98 -22.23 -1.48
CA LEU A 195 -14.86 -21.30 -1.64
C LEU A 195 -13.76 -21.66 -0.63
N LEU A 196 -12.54 -21.90 -1.11
CA LEU A 196 -11.39 -22.30 -0.28
C LEU A 196 -10.51 -21.11 0.11
N TYR A 197 -10.13 -20.29 -0.85
CA TYR A 197 -9.24 -19.16 -0.61
C TYR A 197 -9.35 -18.18 -1.76
N HIS A 198 -9.00 -16.93 -1.49
CA HIS A 198 -8.86 -15.90 -2.50
C HIS A 198 -7.63 -15.07 -2.18
N ARG A 199 -6.85 -14.78 -3.22
CA ARG A 199 -5.73 -13.85 -3.14
C ARG A 199 -6.11 -12.61 -3.94
N ALA A 200 -6.02 -11.45 -3.32
CA ALA A 200 -6.36 -10.19 -3.97
C ALA A 200 -5.24 -9.17 -3.80
N ARG A 201 -4.89 -8.48 -4.88
CA ARG A 201 -3.94 -7.35 -4.87
C ARG A 201 -4.40 -6.26 -5.82
N ILE A 202 -3.97 -5.03 -5.55
CA ILE A 202 -4.23 -3.91 -6.45
C ILE A 202 -3.01 -3.72 -7.35
N LYS A 203 -3.24 -3.55 -8.64
CA LYS A 203 -2.22 -3.25 -9.65
C LYS A 203 -2.70 -2.17 -10.62
N ASN A 204 -1.77 -1.66 -11.43
CA ASN A 204 -2.05 -0.71 -12.52
C ASN A 204 -2.79 0.56 -12.06
N CYS A 205 -2.40 1.11 -10.91
CA CYS A 205 -2.98 2.35 -10.40
C CYS A 205 -2.44 3.56 -11.16
N GLN A 206 -3.36 4.39 -11.63
CA GLN A 206 -3.07 5.68 -12.27
C GLN A 206 -4.13 6.69 -11.84
N CYS A 207 -3.81 7.97 -11.94
CA CYS A 207 -4.76 9.03 -11.63
C CYS A 207 -4.67 10.18 -12.62
N ASP A 208 -5.81 10.79 -12.91
CA ASP A 208 -5.94 11.91 -13.82
C ASP A 208 -6.88 12.97 -13.21
N GLU A 209 -6.59 14.24 -13.44
CA GLU A 209 -7.50 15.32 -13.07
C GLU A 209 -8.72 15.37 -13.99
N THR A 210 -9.90 15.55 -13.39
CA THR A 210 -11.18 15.69 -14.08
C THR A 210 -11.99 16.85 -13.50
N VAL A 211 -13.17 17.12 -14.08
CA VAL A 211 -14.11 18.12 -13.55
C VAL A 211 -14.75 17.71 -12.22
N GLU A 212 -14.68 16.43 -11.84
CA GLU A 212 -15.26 15.90 -10.59
C GLU A 212 -14.22 15.77 -9.47
N GLY A 213 -12.95 15.92 -9.79
CA GLY A 213 -11.85 15.72 -8.88
C GLY A 213 -10.68 14.99 -9.54
N VAL A 214 -9.75 14.48 -8.74
CA VAL A 214 -8.70 13.58 -9.22
C VAL A 214 -9.26 12.17 -9.21
N VAL A 215 -9.43 11.57 -10.39
CA VAL A 215 -9.97 10.23 -10.54
C VAL A 215 -8.81 9.24 -10.55
N MET A 216 -8.78 8.36 -9.56
CA MET A 216 -7.87 7.22 -9.52
C MET A 216 -8.54 6.01 -10.14
N ASN A 217 -7.83 5.33 -11.03
CA ASN A 217 -8.24 4.06 -11.62
C ASN A 217 -7.24 2.98 -11.24
N GLY A 218 -7.73 1.79 -10.94
CA GLY A 218 -6.90 0.63 -10.61
C GLY A 218 -7.57 -0.68 -10.98
N VAL A 219 -6.83 -1.78 -10.84
CA VAL A 219 -7.32 -3.13 -11.09
C VAL A 219 -7.13 -3.97 -9.83
N LEU A 220 -8.22 -4.55 -9.33
CA LEU A 220 -8.19 -5.62 -8.35
C LEU A 220 -7.90 -6.94 -9.07
N ASP A 221 -6.68 -7.43 -8.91
CA ASP A 221 -6.24 -8.73 -9.40
C ASP A 221 -6.61 -9.81 -8.39
N LEU A 222 -7.47 -10.74 -8.79
CA LEU A 222 -8.09 -11.73 -7.92
C LEU A 222 -7.76 -13.14 -8.39
N VAL A 223 -7.28 -13.98 -7.48
CA VAL A 223 -7.13 -15.42 -7.67
C VAL A 223 -8.13 -16.12 -6.77
N VAL A 224 -8.94 -17.02 -7.30
CA VAL A 224 -9.97 -17.74 -6.56
C VAL A 224 -9.66 -19.23 -6.56
N PHE A 225 -9.62 -19.82 -5.37
CA PHE A 225 -9.48 -21.25 -5.14
C PHE A 225 -10.78 -21.81 -4.57
N TYR A 226 -11.30 -22.88 -5.16
CA TYR A 226 -12.58 -23.47 -4.77
C TYR A 226 -12.61 -24.98 -4.97
N VAL A 227 -13.57 -25.64 -4.31
CA VAL A 227 -13.93 -27.03 -4.58
C VAL A 227 -15.10 -27.06 -5.53
N SER A 228 -14.98 -27.85 -6.60
CA SER A 228 -16.03 -28.00 -7.59
C SER A 228 -17.23 -28.80 -7.07
N ASP A 229 -18.37 -28.54 -7.70
CA ASP A 229 -19.58 -29.34 -7.58
C ASP A 229 -19.65 -30.42 -8.68
N ASP A 230 -18.61 -31.25 -8.74
CA ASP A 230 -18.56 -32.46 -9.59
C ASP A 230 -18.40 -33.72 -8.72
N GLU A 231 -18.47 -34.90 -9.35
CA GLU A 231 -18.35 -36.18 -8.64
C GLU A 231 -17.02 -36.32 -7.89
N ASP A 232 -15.95 -35.72 -8.43
CA ASP A 232 -14.59 -35.81 -7.89
C ASP A 232 -14.32 -34.78 -6.78
N SER A 233 -15.18 -33.76 -6.62
CA SER A 233 -14.94 -32.60 -5.75
C SER A 233 -13.54 -32.02 -5.96
N SER A 234 -13.19 -31.83 -7.23
CA SER A 234 -11.85 -31.40 -7.64
C SER A 234 -11.51 -30.00 -7.12
N PHE A 235 -10.23 -29.80 -6.80
CA PHE A 235 -9.71 -28.49 -6.44
C PHE A 235 -9.49 -27.66 -7.71
N GLN A 236 -10.03 -26.44 -7.72
CA GLN A 236 -10.02 -25.58 -8.89
C GLN A 236 -9.48 -24.19 -8.52
N VAL A 237 -8.71 -23.61 -9.44
CA VAL A 237 -8.22 -22.23 -9.35
C VAL A 237 -8.53 -21.46 -10.62
N PHE A 238 -8.86 -20.18 -10.52
CA PHE A 238 -8.86 -19.26 -11.65
C PHE A 238 -8.48 -17.84 -11.25
N GLU A 239 -8.05 -17.06 -12.24
CA GLU A 239 -7.71 -15.65 -12.09
C GLU A 239 -8.80 -14.77 -12.72
N SER A 240 -9.01 -13.60 -12.14
CA SER A 240 -9.92 -12.60 -12.66
C SER A 240 -9.49 -11.20 -12.24
N GLU A 241 -10.03 -10.19 -12.92
CA GLU A 241 -9.70 -8.79 -12.67
C GLU A 241 -10.99 -7.97 -12.53
N ILE A 242 -11.02 -7.06 -11.57
CA ILE A 242 -12.11 -6.09 -11.40
C ILE A 242 -11.49 -4.69 -11.45
N SER A 243 -11.78 -3.96 -12.51
CA SER A 243 -11.41 -2.54 -12.62
C SER A 243 -12.26 -1.72 -11.65
N PHE A 244 -11.64 -0.76 -10.99
CA PHE A 244 -12.32 0.15 -10.09
C PHE A 244 -11.84 1.59 -10.28
N SER A 245 -12.66 2.53 -9.83
CA SER A 245 -12.38 3.95 -9.93
C SER A 245 -12.89 4.66 -8.68
N ALA A 246 -12.15 5.67 -8.23
CA ALA A 246 -12.57 6.51 -7.11
C ALA A 246 -12.02 7.93 -7.27
N THR A 247 -12.80 8.91 -6.85
CA THR A 247 -12.47 10.34 -7.02
C THR A 247 -12.05 10.93 -5.69
N ALA A 248 -10.93 11.64 -5.65
CA ALA A 248 -10.46 12.38 -4.47
C ALA A 248 -10.38 13.88 -4.73
N GLY A 249 -10.54 14.66 -3.65
CA GLY A 249 -10.43 16.11 -3.65
C GLY A 249 -11.70 16.88 -4.06
N ASP A 250 -11.67 18.18 -3.79
CA ASP A 250 -12.71 19.12 -4.22
C ASP A 250 -12.33 19.68 -5.60
N PRO A 251 -13.18 19.50 -6.65
CA PRO A 251 -12.91 20.03 -7.98
C PRO A 251 -12.58 21.53 -8.01
N ALA A 252 -13.12 22.32 -7.07
CA ALA A 252 -12.84 23.76 -7.00
C ALA A 252 -11.38 24.09 -6.62
N ARG A 253 -10.63 23.10 -6.15
CA ARG A 253 -9.24 23.23 -5.67
C ARG A 253 -8.25 22.41 -6.50
N ILE A 254 -8.70 21.82 -7.61
CA ILE A 254 -7.87 20.98 -8.47
C ILE A 254 -7.40 21.78 -9.67
N GLU A 255 -6.10 21.95 -9.74
CA GLU A 255 -5.40 22.59 -10.86
C GLU A 255 -5.01 21.53 -11.89
N LYS A 256 -4.93 21.93 -13.16
CA LYS A 256 -4.33 21.09 -14.19
C LYS A 256 -2.84 20.93 -13.91
N ALA A 257 -2.40 19.72 -13.57
CA ALA A 257 -1.07 19.48 -13.03
C ALA A 257 -0.63 18.03 -13.23
N LEU A 258 0.56 17.68 -12.76
CA LEU A 258 1.01 16.29 -12.72
C LEU A 258 0.46 15.62 -11.46
N TRP A 259 -0.28 14.52 -11.61
CA TRP A 259 -0.84 13.76 -10.51
C TRP A 259 -0.28 12.34 -10.48
N PHE A 260 0.03 11.84 -9.28
CA PHE A 260 0.54 10.48 -9.08
C PHE A 260 -0.14 9.79 -7.91
N VAL A 261 -0.35 8.49 -8.04
CA VAL A 261 -0.77 7.64 -6.92
C VAL A 261 0.46 7.37 -6.05
N SER A 262 0.49 7.95 -4.85
CA SER A 262 1.62 7.85 -3.92
C SER A 262 1.54 6.60 -3.05
N SER A 263 0.33 6.12 -2.75
CA SER A 263 0.11 4.84 -2.07
C SER A 263 -1.30 4.29 -2.34
N VAL A 264 -1.42 2.95 -2.34
CA VAL A 264 -2.71 2.25 -2.35
C VAL A 264 -2.63 1.07 -1.39
N GLN A 265 -3.64 0.92 -0.55
CA GLN A 265 -3.74 -0.11 0.46
C GLN A 265 -5.07 -0.82 0.32
N LEU A 266 -5.03 -2.12 0.02
CA LEU A 266 -6.21 -2.97 0.03
C LEU A 266 -6.57 -3.28 1.50
N GLU A 267 -7.72 -2.79 1.96
CA GLU A 267 -8.13 -2.86 3.37
C GLU A 267 -8.88 -4.15 3.68
N GLN A 268 -9.86 -4.50 2.84
CA GLN A 268 -10.73 -5.65 3.04
C GLN A 268 -11.07 -6.29 1.71
N VAL A 269 -11.14 -7.63 1.68
CA VAL A 269 -11.68 -8.41 0.55
C VAL A 269 -12.52 -9.58 1.04
N SER A 270 -13.76 -9.61 0.59
CA SER A 270 -14.74 -10.67 0.81
C SER A 270 -15.10 -11.29 -0.55
N CYS A 271 -15.18 -12.61 -0.57
CA CYS A 271 -15.68 -13.36 -1.71
C CYS A 271 -16.73 -14.38 -1.25
N SER A 272 -17.82 -14.51 -2.02
CA SER A 272 -18.86 -15.52 -1.78
C SER A 272 -19.35 -16.13 -3.08
N ILE A 273 -19.79 -17.38 -3.03
CA ILE A 273 -20.40 -18.07 -4.17
C ILE A 273 -21.84 -17.57 -4.36
N GLY A 274 -22.21 -17.34 -5.61
CA GLY A 274 -23.55 -17.01 -6.06
C GLY A 274 -23.92 -17.79 -7.33
N GLU A 275 -25.20 -17.71 -7.68
CA GLU A 275 -25.78 -18.38 -8.84
C GLU A 275 -25.67 -17.49 -10.10
N ASP A 276 -25.55 -18.12 -11.27
CA ASP A 276 -25.70 -17.46 -12.56
C ASP A 276 -27.17 -17.42 -13.02
N SER A 277 -27.42 -17.02 -14.28
CA SER A 277 -28.78 -16.93 -14.82
C SER A 277 -29.51 -18.28 -14.94
N ASP A 278 -28.77 -19.39 -14.92
CA ASP A 278 -29.30 -20.74 -15.07
C ASP A 278 -29.52 -21.40 -13.69
N GLY A 279 -29.13 -20.72 -12.60
CA GLY A 279 -29.22 -21.22 -11.23
C GLY A 279 -28.01 -22.05 -10.79
N ASP A 280 -26.98 -22.15 -11.63
CA ASP A 280 -25.75 -22.88 -11.29
C ASP A 280 -24.83 -21.97 -10.48
N THR A 281 -24.10 -22.53 -9.50
CA THR A 281 -23.17 -21.79 -8.64
C THR A 281 -21.87 -21.40 -9.36
N ARG A 282 -21.99 -20.56 -10.38
CA ARG A 282 -20.90 -20.15 -11.28
C ARG A 282 -20.56 -18.68 -11.20
N MET A 283 -21.02 -17.97 -10.18
CA MET A 283 -20.66 -16.57 -9.96
C MET A 283 -19.94 -16.40 -8.63
N ILE A 284 -18.83 -15.67 -8.60
CA ILE A 284 -18.18 -15.24 -7.36
C ILE A 284 -18.48 -13.76 -7.16
N GLN A 285 -19.19 -13.45 -6.08
CA GLN A 285 -19.47 -12.09 -5.62
C GLN A 285 -18.23 -11.59 -4.88
N VAL A 286 -17.79 -10.37 -5.21
CA VAL A 286 -16.59 -9.76 -4.64
C VAL A 286 -16.96 -8.41 -4.05
N GLU A 287 -16.65 -8.24 -2.77
CA GLU A 287 -16.75 -6.98 -2.05
C GLU A 287 -15.37 -6.66 -1.48
N ALA A 288 -14.76 -5.59 -1.95
CA ALA A 288 -13.45 -5.14 -1.51
C ALA A 288 -13.43 -3.64 -1.27
N SER A 289 -12.46 -3.19 -0.49
CA SER A 289 -12.26 -1.76 -0.29
C SER A 289 -10.78 -1.42 -0.20
N ALA A 290 -10.42 -0.26 -0.73
CA ALA A 290 -9.04 0.19 -0.85
C ALA A 290 -8.91 1.65 -0.44
N PHE A 291 -7.90 1.96 0.37
CA PHE A 291 -7.51 3.33 0.66
C PHE A 291 -6.42 3.76 -0.31
N PHE A 292 -6.49 5.00 -0.82
CA PHE A 292 -5.47 5.52 -1.71
C PHE A 292 -5.11 6.97 -1.38
N GLU A 293 -3.88 7.32 -1.72
CA GLU A 293 -3.33 8.66 -1.64
C GLU A 293 -2.80 9.07 -3.02
N VAL A 294 -3.09 10.31 -3.43
CA VAL A 294 -2.59 10.93 -4.64
C VAL A 294 -1.91 12.26 -4.32
N GLU A 295 -0.80 12.52 -5.00
CA GLU A 295 -0.02 13.75 -4.85
C GLU A 295 -0.06 14.56 -6.15
N GLY A 296 -0.32 15.87 -6.04
CA GLY A 296 -0.35 16.82 -7.15
C GLY A 296 0.89 17.71 -7.19
N TYR A 297 1.52 17.81 -8.35
CA TYR A 297 2.73 18.60 -8.61
C TYR A 297 2.56 19.56 -9.78
N ALA A 298 2.91 20.82 -9.57
CA ALA A 298 2.86 21.85 -10.60
C ALA A 298 4.20 22.56 -10.70
N GLN A 299 4.59 22.93 -11.93
CA GLN A 299 5.74 23.80 -12.14
C GLN A 299 5.41 25.20 -11.61
N ARG A 300 6.10 25.62 -10.55
CA ARG A 300 5.93 26.94 -9.93
C ARG A 300 7.25 27.68 -9.95
N THR A 301 7.17 28.99 -10.17
CA THR A 301 8.30 29.90 -9.97
C THR A 301 8.12 30.55 -8.62
N LEU A 302 8.96 30.15 -7.67
CA LEU A 302 9.12 30.81 -6.40
C LEU A 302 9.97 32.05 -6.59
N VAL A 303 9.45 33.22 -6.23
CA VAL A 303 10.24 34.43 -6.05
C VAL A 303 10.61 34.54 -4.57
N TYR A 304 11.81 35.00 -4.26
CA TYR A 304 12.24 35.23 -2.88
C TYR A 304 13.09 36.49 -2.78
N LEU A 305 13.03 37.15 -1.63
CA LEU A 305 13.86 38.29 -1.29
C LEU A 305 15.28 37.79 -1.02
N GLU A 306 16.21 38.16 -1.88
CA GLU A 306 17.62 37.82 -1.75
C GLU A 306 18.35 38.83 -0.86
N ASP A 307 18.04 40.11 -1.02
CA ASP A 307 18.59 41.19 -0.20
C ASP A 307 17.69 42.43 -0.16
N ALA A 308 17.94 43.31 0.81
CA ALA A 308 17.33 44.62 0.87
C ALA A 308 18.30 45.63 1.51
N TYR A 309 18.26 46.87 1.04
CA TYR A 309 18.94 48.00 1.68
C TYR A 309 18.07 49.26 1.63
N SER A 310 18.32 50.24 2.49
CA SER A 310 17.66 51.55 2.43
C SER A 310 18.71 52.66 2.38
N LEU A 311 18.43 53.68 1.57
CA LEU A 311 19.26 54.88 1.46
C LEU A 311 18.98 55.89 2.58
N SER A 312 17.81 55.81 3.20
CA SER A 312 17.35 56.74 4.22
C SER A 312 17.63 56.25 5.65
N SER A 313 17.71 54.94 5.86
CA SER A 313 17.85 54.33 7.19
C SER A 313 18.70 53.05 7.16
N PRO A 314 19.54 52.80 8.18
CA PRO A 314 20.29 51.55 8.27
C PRO A 314 19.33 50.38 8.58
N ILE A 315 19.43 49.31 7.79
CA ILE A 315 18.68 48.06 8.02
C ILE A 315 19.63 46.88 8.16
N GLN A 316 19.21 45.87 8.93
CA GLN A 316 19.95 44.64 9.11
C GLN A 316 19.14 43.47 8.55
N VAL A 317 19.64 42.86 7.48
CA VAL A 317 19.02 41.68 6.86
C VAL A 317 19.61 40.42 7.50
N LYS A 318 18.75 39.53 8.00
CA LYS A 318 19.11 38.16 8.38
C LYS A 318 18.65 37.21 7.29
N LYS A 319 19.55 36.32 6.86
CA LYS A 319 19.26 35.27 5.88
C LYS A 319 19.26 33.92 6.58
N GLU A 320 18.28 33.09 6.26
CA GLU A 320 18.13 31.73 6.77
C GLU A 320 17.91 30.78 5.59
N GLN A 321 18.34 29.52 5.74
CA GLN A 321 18.09 28.49 4.72
C GLN A 321 16.74 27.83 4.98
N ALA A 322 15.89 27.76 3.95
CA ALA A 322 14.63 27.04 4.00
C ALA A 322 14.74 25.73 3.17
N PRO A 323 14.46 24.56 3.75
CA PRO A 323 14.46 23.31 2.99
C PRO A 323 13.23 23.27 2.07
N LEU A 324 13.45 23.22 0.76
CA LEU A 324 12.40 23.08 -0.25
C LEU A 324 12.62 21.78 -1.03
N GLU A 325 11.62 20.91 -1.06
CA GLU A 325 11.63 19.73 -1.93
C GLU A 325 10.92 20.03 -3.25
N MET A 326 11.57 19.64 -4.35
CA MET A 326 11.03 19.77 -5.70
C MET A 326 11.12 18.42 -6.41
N LEU A 327 10.04 18.04 -7.08
CA LEU A 327 10.00 16.83 -7.88
C LEU A 327 10.87 17.01 -9.13
N HIS A 328 11.97 16.26 -9.18
CA HIS A 328 12.89 16.29 -10.31
C HIS A 328 12.46 15.35 -11.43
N HIS A 329 12.06 14.12 -11.09
CA HIS A 329 11.72 13.09 -12.07
C HIS A 329 10.72 12.09 -11.49
N THR A 330 9.88 11.54 -12.37
CA THR A 330 8.98 10.41 -12.10
C THR A 330 9.15 9.39 -13.20
N GLY A 331 9.19 8.11 -12.85
CA GLY A 331 9.29 7.03 -13.81
C GLY A 331 8.58 5.78 -13.32
N HIS A 332 7.95 5.08 -14.26
CA HIS A 332 7.49 3.71 -14.06
C HIS A 332 8.48 2.78 -14.73
N PHE A 333 9.00 1.83 -13.96
CA PHE A 333 9.96 0.84 -14.45
C PHE A 333 9.34 -0.55 -14.31
N GLN A 334 9.46 -1.35 -15.37
CA GLN A 334 9.12 -2.77 -15.33
C GLN A 334 10.41 -3.57 -15.41
N ILE A 335 10.65 -4.40 -14.40
CA ILE A 335 11.74 -5.38 -14.39
C ILE A 335 11.12 -6.74 -14.68
N SER A 336 11.68 -7.48 -15.63
CA SER A 336 11.28 -8.85 -15.92
C SER A 336 12.46 -9.80 -15.71
N GLY A 337 12.17 -10.96 -15.13
CA GLY A 337 13.12 -12.03 -14.89
C GLY A 337 12.50 -13.37 -15.25
N ARG A 338 13.34 -14.36 -15.57
CA ARG A 338 12.94 -15.75 -15.75
C ARG A 338 13.92 -16.63 -15.00
N ASP A 339 13.39 -17.54 -14.21
CA ASP A 339 14.17 -18.56 -13.51
C ASP A 339 13.51 -19.94 -13.66
N LEU A 340 14.26 -21.00 -13.39
CA LEU A 340 13.78 -22.38 -13.39
C LEU A 340 13.84 -22.95 -11.98
N LEU A 341 12.67 -23.14 -11.38
CA LEU A 341 12.54 -23.75 -10.06
C LEU A 341 12.56 -25.27 -10.18
N SER A 342 13.36 -25.92 -9.33
CA SER A 342 13.39 -27.37 -9.20
C SER A 342 12.90 -27.77 -7.80
N PRO A 343 12.08 -28.82 -7.68
CA PRO A 343 11.66 -29.32 -6.37
C PRO A 343 12.87 -29.67 -5.50
N GLY A 344 12.76 -29.45 -4.20
CA GLY A 344 13.77 -29.93 -3.25
C GLY A 344 13.90 -31.46 -3.31
N LYS A 345 15.08 -32.00 -2.99
CA LYS A 345 15.36 -33.45 -3.07
C LYS A 345 14.42 -34.32 -2.22
N ASP A 346 13.84 -33.74 -1.17
CA ASP A 346 12.96 -34.42 -0.22
C ASP A 346 11.47 -34.15 -0.48
N MET A 347 11.12 -33.44 -1.55
CA MET A 347 9.72 -33.22 -1.92
C MET A 347 9.13 -34.44 -2.63
N PRO A 348 7.85 -34.78 -2.38
CA PRO A 348 7.14 -35.80 -3.14
C PRO A 348 7.05 -35.39 -4.62
N GLU A 349 6.79 -36.37 -5.48
CA GLU A 349 6.54 -36.12 -6.89
C GLU A 349 5.36 -35.15 -7.07
N ILE A 350 5.59 -34.05 -7.79
CA ILE A 350 4.57 -33.03 -8.04
C ILE A 350 3.71 -33.53 -9.20
N SER A 351 2.44 -33.81 -8.94
CA SER A 351 1.49 -34.20 -10.00
C SER A 351 1.07 -33.01 -10.87
N GLU A 352 0.89 -31.84 -10.26
CA GLU A 352 0.45 -30.60 -10.90
C GLU A 352 0.87 -29.40 -10.04
N VAL A 353 1.13 -28.26 -10.68
CA VAL A 353 1.22 -26.94 -10.03
C VAL A 353 -0.03 -26.17 -10.42
N LEU A 354 -0.87 -25.83 -9.45
CA LEU A 354 -2.18 -25.24 -9.71
C LEU A 354 -2.05 -23.73 -9.90
N HIS A 355 -1.21 -23.10 -9.08
CA HIS A 355 -0.95 -21.67 -9.18
C HIS A 355 0.42 -21.30 -8.63
N ALA A 356 1.02 -20.23 -9.15
CA ALA A 356 2.27 -19.69 -8.67
C ALA A 356 2.26 -18.17 -8.70
N TRP A 357 2.80 -17.53 -7.67
CA TRP A 357 2.98 -16.08 -7.64
C TRP A 357 4.30 -15.71 -7.02
N CYS A 358 4.75 -14.49 -7.32
CA CYS A 358 5.97 -13.93 -6.77
C CYS A 358 5.65 -12.74 -5.86
N ILE A 359 6.35 -12.66 -4.74
CA ILE A 359 6.36 -11.51 -3.84
C ILE A 359 7.72 -10.83 -4.01
N PRO A 360 7.79 -9.63 -4.64
CA PRO A 360 9.04 -8.90 -4.79
C PRO A 360 9.45 -8.26 -3.47
N MET A 361 10.68 -8.52 -3.03
CA MET A 361 11.28 -7.93 -1.84
C MET A 361 12.45 -7.04 -2.23
N ILE A 362 12.37 -5.74 -1.97
CA ILE A 362 13.49 -4.80 -2.15
C ILE A 362 14.24 -4.72 -0.83
N THR A 363 15.53 -5.09 -0.84
CA THR A 363 16.41 -5.06 0.33
C THR A 363 17.23 -3.79 0.41
N SER A 364 17.49 -3.14 -0.73
CA SER A 364 18.23 -1.87 -0.81
C SER A 364 17.78 -1.07 -2.03
N SER A 365 17.76 0.26 -1.88
CA SER A 365 17.59 1.20 -2.99
C SER A 365 18.51 2.40 -2.80
N GLU A 366 19.29 2.75 -3.82
CA GLU A 366 20.22 3.88 -3.77
C GLU A 366 20.18 4.66 -5.09
N ILE A 367 20.26 5.99 -5.00
CA ILE A 367 20.43 6.86 -6.16
C ILE A 367 21.84 7.45 -6.12
N THR A 368 22.69 7.05 -7.05
CA THR A 368 24.08 7.55 -7.16
C THR A 368 24.33 8.00 -8.60
N ASP A 369 24.83 9.22 -8.80
CA ASP A 369 25.08 9.82 -10.12
C ASP A 369 23.88 9.73 -11.09
N GLY A 370 22.66 9.91 -10.58
CA GLY A 370 21.43 9.86 -11.36
C GLY A 370 20.98 8.45 -11.78
N ARG A 371 21.59 7.39 -11.24
CA ARG A 371 21.17 6.00 -11.44
C ARG A 371 20.52 5.45 -10.19
N LEU A 372 19.29 4.94 -10.33
CA LEU A 372 18.63 4.15 -9.30
C LEU A 372 19.16 2.70 -9.36
N SER A 373 19.79 2.25 -8.28
CA SER A 373 20.18 0.86 -8.07
C SER A 373 19.23 0.22 -7.07
N LEU A 374 18.67 -0.93 -7.41
CA LEU A 374 17.77 -1.71 -6.56
C LEU A 374 18.37 -3.10 -6.35
N GLU A 375 18.44 -3.53 -5.09
CA GLU A 375 18.78 -4.91 -4.74
C GLU A 375 17.60 -5.56 -4.02
N GLY A 376 17.40 -6.85 -4.25
CA GLY A 376 16.25 -7.57 -3.73
C GLY A 376 16.18 -9.02 -4.21
N TYR A 377 15.09 -9.69 -3.86
CA TYR A 377 14.78 -11.04 -4.30
C TYR A 377 13.28 -11.19 -4.55
N PHE A 378 12.90 -12.24 -5.25
CA PHE A 378 11.50 -12.64 -5.39
C PHE A 378 11.30 -13.91 -4.57
N GLU A 379 10.36 -13.87 -3.63
CA GLU A 379 9.86 -15.11 -3.03
C GLU A 379 8.79 -15.69 -3.95
N VAL A 380 8.98 -16.94 -4.38
CA VAL A 380 8.02 -17.64 -5.24
C VAL A 380 7.23 -18.62 -4.40
N VAL A 381 5.92 -18.45 -4.39
CA VAL A 381 4.99 -19.36 -3.73
C VAL A 381 4.27 -20.16 -4.80
N THR A 382 4.24 -21.48 -4.63
CA THR A 382 3.56 -22.42 -5.53
C THR A 382 2.56 -23.24 -4.72
N VAL A 383 1.36 -23.43 -5.27
CA VAL A 383 0.28 -24.25 -4.69
C VAL A 383 -0.03 -25.42 -5.60
#